data_AF-A0A5M5BT22-F1
#
_entry.id   AF-A0A5M5BT22-F1
#
_cell.length_a   1.000
_cell.length_b   1.000
_cell.length_c   1.000
_cell.angle_alpha   90.00
_cell.angle_beta   90.00
_cell.angle_gamma   90.00
#
_symmetry.space_group_name_H-M   'P 1'
#
loop_
_entity.id
_entity.type
_entity.pdbx_description
1 polymer ?
#
loop_
_entity_poly.entity_id
_entity_poly.type
_entity_poly.pdbx_seq_one_letter_code
_entity_poly.pdbx_strand_id
1 'polypeptide(L)'
;MRNTSKMTTLENRFPLLAGEHGCIISKDADITVAFEVELPELYTVTGAEYEAIHSCWCKAIKVLPDYSVVHKQDWFIKERYKPELQKDDMSFLSRSFERHFNERPYLKHTCYLYLTKTTKER
;
A
#
# COMPACT_ATOMS: atom_id res chain seq x y z
N MET A 1 -8.23 32.45 35.67
CA MET A 1 -7.42 31.50 34.87
C MET A 1 -7.97 31.51 33.45
N ARG A 2 -7.24 32.09 32.48
CA ARG A 2 -7.67 32.09 31.07
C ARG A 2 -7.34 30.72 30.48
N ASN A 3 -8.37 29.97 30.11
CA ASN A 3 -8.23 28.71 29.41
C ASN A 3 -7.73 29.01 27.99
N THR A 4 -6.45 28.77 27.71
CA THR A 4 -5.91 28.85 26.35
C THR A 4 -6.28 27.55 25.65
N SER A 5 -7.34 27.57 24.85
CA SER A 5 -7.58 26.49 23.89
C SER A 5 -6.36 26.41 22.97
N LYS A 6 -5.52 25.38 23.13
CA LYS A 6 -4.43 25.06 22.20
C LYS A 6 -5.02 24.50 20.90
N MET A 7 -5.76 25.33 20.18
CA MET A 7 -6.24 24.99 18.85
C MET A 7 -5.02 25.10 17.93
N THR A 8 -4.56 23.97 17.43
CA THR A 8 -3.43 23.86 16.49
C THR A 8 -3.94 23.17 15.24
N THR A 9 -3.45 23.63 14.09
CA THR A 9 -3.83 23.05 12.81
C THR A 9 -3.09 21.74 12.57
N LEU A 10 -3.69 20.84 11.80
CA LEU A 10 -3.12 19.51 11.52
C LEU A 10 -1.75 19.62 10.84
N GLU A 11 -1.59 20.61 9.96
CA GLU A 11 -0.35 20.89 9.22
C GLU A 11 0.80 21.23 10.18
N ASN A 12 0.51 21.88 11.30
CA ASN A 12 1.54 22.19 12.29
C ASN A 12 1.98 20.93 13.08
N ARG A 13 1.06 19.96 13.28
CA ARG A 13 1.35 18.74 14.04
C ARG A 13 1.95 17.62 13.18
N PHE A 14 1.56 17.51 11.92
CA PHE A 14 2.10 16.47 11.04
C PHE A 14 3.54 16.79 10.61
N PRO A 15 4.39 15.76 10.45
CA PRO A 15 5.76 15.93 9.96
C PRO A 15 5.83 16.15 8.44
N LEU A 16 4.69 16.36 7.77
CA LEU A 16 4.60 16.59 6.34
C LEU A 16 4.74 18.08 6.03
N LEU A 17 5.58 18.41 5.06
CA LEU A 17 5.77 19.77 4.56
C LEU A 17 4.90 20.00 3.32
N ALA A 18 5.06 19.17 2.28
CA ALA A 18 4.38 19.32 1.01
C ALA A 18 4.36 18.00 0.22
N GLY A 19 3.50 17.93 -0.80
CA GLY A 19 3.57 16.92 -1.85
C GLY A 19 3.95 17.60 -3.17
N GLU A 20 5.12 17.28 -3.71
CA GLU A 20 5.65 17.90 -4.93
C GLU A 20 6.23 16.84 -5.86
N HIS A 21 5.98 16.94 -7.17
CA HIS A 21 6.52 16.03 -8.18
C HIS A 21 6.25 14.53 -7.92
N GLY A 22 5.13 14.21 -7.25
CA GLY A 22 4.80 12.83 -6.86
C GLY A 22 5.58 12.31 -5.64
N CYS A 23 6.32 13.17 -4.95
CA CYS A 23 7.03 12.88 -3.72
C CYS A 23 6.37 13.57 -2.53
N ILE A 24 6.44 12.92 -1.38
CA ILE A 24 6.09 13.49 -0.09
C ILE A 24 7.37 14.07 0.52
N ILE A 25 7.34 15.35 0.88
CA ILE A 25 8.46 16.05 1.52
C ILE A 25 8.11 16.22 3.00
N SER A 26 9.00 15.78 3.89
CA SER A 26 8.85 16.01 5.33
C SER A 26 9.42 17.37 5.75
N LYS A 27 9.05 17.83 6.95
CA LYS A 27 9.62 19.05 7.55
C LYS A 27 11.13 18.93 7.83
N ASP A 28 11.62 17.71 7.95
CA ASP A 28 13.05 17.40 8.13
C ASP A 28 13.77 17.23 6.78
N ALA A 29 13.14 17.64 5.67
CA ALA A 29 13.63 17.48 4.30
C ALA A 29 13.85 16.02 3.85
N ASP A 30 13.15 15.06 4.47
CA ASP A 30 13.09 13.69 3.97
C ASP A 30 12.22 13.66 2.70
N ILE A 31 12.67 12.93 1.69
CA ILE A 31 11.94 12.76 0.43
C ILE A 31 11.41 11.34 0.37
N THR A 32 10.10 11.17 0.26
CA THR A 32 9.46 9.85 0.20
C THR A 32 8.68 9.68 -1.09
N VAL A 33 8.92 8.58 -1.79
CA VAL A 33 8.07 8.14 -2.91
C VAL A 33 7.21 6.98 -2.43
N ALA A 34 5.93 7.01 -2.79
CA ALA A 34 4.95 5.98 -2.44
C ALA A 34 4.53 5.21 -3.69
N PHE A 35 4.46 3.88 -3.58
CA PHE A 35 3.99 2.98 -4.61
C PHE A 35 2.88 2.09 -4.07
N GLU A 36 1.88 1.79 -4.89
CA GLU A 36 1.01 0.64 -4.66
C GLU A 36 1.68 -0.60 -5.27
N VAL A 37 1.69 -1.69 -4.52
CA VAL A 37 2.36 -2.94 -4.93
C VAL A 37 1.31 -4.00 -5.17
N GLU A 38 1.27 -4.49 -6.41
CA GLU A 38 0.53 -5.70 -6.74
C GLU A 38 1.37 -6.92 -6.34
N LEU A 39 0.81 -7.75 -5.47
CA LEU A 39 1.41 -9.00 -5.02
C LEU A 39 0.56 -10.18 -5.49
N PRO A 40 1.18 -11.32 -5.81
CA PRO A 40 0.42 -12.51 -6.19
C PRO A 40 -0.48 -12.96 -5.03
N GLU A 41 -1.64 -13.48 -5.38
CA GLU A 41 -2.57 -14.03 -4.40
C GLU A 41 -1.94 -15.19 -3.62
N LEU A 42 -2.31 -15.31 -2.35
CA LEU A 42 -1.80 -16.37 -1.47
C LEU A 42 -2.03 -17.74 -2.11
N TYR A 43 -0.95 -18.55 -2.19
CA TYR A 43 -0.94 -19.90 -2.75
C TYR A 43 -1.18 -20.03 -4.27
N THR A 44 -1.05 -18.93 -5.02
CA THR A 44 -1.15 -18.99 -6.49
C THR A 44 0.19 -19.18 -7.20
N VAL A 45 1.30 -19.10 -6.47
CA VAL A 45 2.66 -19.19 -7.03
C VAL A 45 3.37 -20.49 -6.66
N THR A 46 4.22 -20.96 -7.56
CA THR A 46 5.13 -22.08 -7.32
C THR A 46 6.27 -21.68 -6.38
N GLY A 47 6.95 -22.67 -5.80
CA GLY A 47 8.11 -22.41 -4.93
C GLY A 47 9.24 -21.64 -5.62
N ALA A 48 9.51 -21.96 -6.90
CA ALA A 48 10.54 -21.26 -7.68
C ALA A 48 10.19 -19.79 -7.95
N GLU A 49 8.92 -19.49 -8.24
CA GLU A 49 8.45 -18.11 -8.41
C GLU A 49 8.54 -17.32 -7.11
N TYR A 50 8.17 -17.95 -5.99
CA TYR A 50 8.30 -17.33 -4.67
C TYR A 50 9.76 -16.98 -4.34
N GLU A 51 10.70 -17.90 -4.58
CA GLU A 51 12.13 -17.65 -4.39
C GLU A 51 12.66 -16.53 -5.30
N ALA A 52 12.18 -16.45 -6.54
CA ALA A 52 12.53 -15.39 -7.47
C ALA A 52 12.04 -14.02 -6.97
N ILE A 53 10.80 -13.92 -6.50
CA ILE A 53 10.22 -12.70 -5.91
C ILE A 53 11.02 -12.28 -4.68
N HIS A 54 11.28 -13.22 -3.76
CA HIS A 54 12.07 -12.96 -2.56
C HIS A 54 13.48 -12.46 -2.89
N SER A 55 14.15 -13.13 -3.82
CA SER A 55 15.49 -12.74 -4.28
C SER A 55 15.49 -11.36 -4.92
N CYS A 56 14.43 -11.00 -5.66
CA CYS A 56 14.27 -9.66 -6.25
C CYS A 56 14.15 -8.59 -5.17
N TRP A 57 13.33 -8.79 -4.13
CA TRP A 57 13.22 -7.89 -2.99
C TRP A 57 14.55 -7.70 -2.27
N CYS A 58 15.27 -8.80 -1.98
CA CYS A 58 16.57 -8.72 -1.33
C CYS A 58 17.58 -7.92 -2.17
N LYS A 59 17.60 -8.10 -3.49
CA LYS A 59 18.48 -7.34 -4.39
C LYS A 59 18.11 -5.86 -4.39
N ALA A 60 16.83 -5.54 -4.55
CA ALA A 60 16.33 -4.17 -4.59
C ALA A 60 16.69 -3.39 -3.32
N ILE A 61 16.54 -4.01 -2.14
CA ILE A 61 16.88 -3.36 -0.86
C ILE A 61 18.39 -3.16 -0.73
N LYS A 62 19.21 -4.13 -1.16
CA LYS A 62 20.68 -4.06 -1.05
C LYS A 62 21.33 -2.99 -1.93
N VAL A 63 20.69 -2.62 -3.05
CA VAL A 63 21.23 -1.60 -3.97
C VAL A 63 20.82 -0.17 -3.58
N LEU A 64 19.98 0.00 -2.56
CA LEU A 64 19.58 1.33 -2.12
C LEU A 64 20.80 2.10 -1.57
N PRO A 65 20.89 3.41 -1.83
CA PRO A 65 21.93 4.25 -1.25
C PRO A 65 21.89 4.28 0.27
N ASP A 66 22.99 4.70 0.89
CA ASP A 66 23.03 4.97 2.32
C ASP A 66 21.92 5.95 2.72
N TYR A 67 21.38 5.78 3.94
CA TYR A 67 20.30 6.61 4.47
C TYR A 67 19.01 6.54 3.60
N SER A 68 18.70 5.33 3.15
CA SER A 68 17.39 4.99 2.58
C SER A 68 16.60 4.13 3.56
N VAL A 69 15.33 4.48 3.74
CA VAL A 69 14.39 3.72 4.56
C VAL A 69 13.34 3.11 3.64
N VAL A 70 13.16 1.80 3.76
CA VAL A 70 12.11 1.04 3.07
C VAL A 70 11.01 0.74 4.07
N HIS A 71 9.80 1.19 3.79
CA HIS A 71 8.63 0.86 4.60
C HIS A 71 7.56 0.22 3.73
N LYS A 72 7.30 -1.07 3.97
CA LYS A 72 6.21 -1.81 3.36
C LYS A 72 5.04 -1.85 4.33
N GLN A 73 3.87 -1.41 3.88
CA GLN A 73 2.67 -1.36 4.68
C GLN A 73 1.58 -2.22 4.04
N ASP A 74 1.08 -3.20 4.79
CA ASP A 74 0.02 -4.11 4.35
C ASP A 74 -1.29 -3.79 5.07
N TRP A 75 -2.32 -3.52 4.30
CA TRP A 75 -3.67 -3.28 4.81
C TRP A 75 -4.53 -4.49 4.50
N PHE A 76 -5.22 -4.98 5.52
CA PHE A 76 -6.15 -6.09 5.42
C PHE A 76 -7.52 -5.64 5.89
N ILE A 77 -8.44 -5.42 4.95
CA ILE A 77 -9.79 -4.92 5.23
C ILE A 77 -10.79 -6.01 4.87
N LYS A 78 -11.67 -6.36 5.82
CA LYS A 78 -12.76 -7.29 5.55
C LYS A 78 -13.80 -6.60 4.69
N GLU A 79 -13.92 -7.03 3.44
CA GLU A 79 -14.92 -6.55 2.50
C GLU A 79 -15.90 -7.67 2.13
N ARG A 80 -17.00 -7.32 1.47
CA ARG A 80 -17.95 -8.28 0.90
C ARG A 80 -17.88 -8.21 -0.62
N TYR A 81 -17.85 -9.38 -1.25
CA TYR A 81 -17.85 -9.45 -2.71
C TYR A 81 -19.16 -8.88 -3.26
N LYS A 82 -19.03 -7.98 -4.24
CA LYS A 82 -20.16 -7.38 -4.96
C LYS A 82 -20.21 -8.01 -6.36
N PRO A 83 -21.27 -8.75 -6.69
CA PRO A 83 -21.33 -9.42 -7.97
C PRO A 83 -21.64 -8.44 -9.10
N GLU A 84 -21.02 -8.65 -10.26
CA GLU A 84 -21.23 -7.84 -11.46
C GLU A 84 -22.25 -8.51 -12.38
N LEU A 85 -23.53 -8.45 -12.00
CA LEU A 85 -24.61 -9.18 -12.68
C LEU A 85 -25.12 -8.54 -13.98
N GLN A 86 -24.63 -7.36 -14.36
CA GLN A 86 -25.16 -6.55 -15.47
C GLN A 86 -24.29 -6.57 -16.74
N LYS A 87 -23.27 -7.42 -16.83
CA LYS A 87 -22.50 -7.56 -18.07
C LYS A 87 -23.33 -8.29 -19.13
N ASP A 88 -23.49 -7.67 -20.30
CA ASP A 88 -24.05 -8.31 -21.48
C ASP A 88 -23.22 -9.57 -21.83
N ASP A 89 -23.88 -10.61 -22.36
CA ASP A 89 -23.29 -11.91 -22.75
C ASP A 89 -22.66 -12.78 -21.63
N MET A 90 -23.13 -12.67 -20.37
CA MET A 90 -22.66 -13.59 -19.32
C MET A 90 -23.07 -15.05 -19.55
N SER A 91 -22.07 -15.93 -19.59
CA SER A 91 -22.27 -17.38 -19.64
C SER A 91 -22.97 -17.93 -18.38
N PHE A 92 -23.57 -19.12 -18.49
CA PHE A 92 -24.18 -19.81 -17.35
C PHE A 92 -23.21 -20.02 -16.17
N LEU A 93 -21.95 -20.34 -16.47
CA LEU A 93 -20.91 -20.55 -15.46
C LEU A 93 -20.52 -19.24 -14.78
N SER A 94 -20.33 -18.16 -15.55
CA SER A 94 -20.06 -16.81 -15.02
C SER A 94 -21.17 -16.37 -14.06
N ARG A 95 -22.44 -16.54 -14.47
CA ARG A 95 -23.58 -16.19 -13.60
C ARG A 95 -23.65 -17.04 -12.33
N SER A 96 -23.30 -18.33 -12.42
CA SER A 96 -23.25 -19.21 -11.25
C SER A 96 -22.12 -18.83 -10.29
N PHE A 97 -20.96 -18.43 -10.82
CA PHE A 97 -19.84 -17.90 -10.06
C PHE A 97 -20.21 -16.63 -9.30
N GLU A 98 -20.76 -15.62 -9.99
CA GLU A 98 -21.18 -14.35 -9.39
C GLU A 98 -22.19 -14.56 -8.24
N ARG A 99 -23.16 -15.46 -8.44
CA ARG A 99 -24.14 -15.82 -7.41
C ARG A 99 -23.53 -16.58 -6.24
N HIS A 100 -22.58 -17.48 -6.51
CA HIS A 100 -21.92 -18.26 -5.47
C HIS A 100 -21.18 -17.37 -4.47
N PHE A 101 -20.48 -16.35 -4.98
CA PHE A 101 -19.66 -15.45 -4.18
C PHE A 101 -20.39 -14.21 -3.67
N ASN A 102 -21.63 -13.96 -4.10
CA ASN A 102 -22.43 -12.81 -3.65
C ASN A 102 -22.43 -12.65 -2.12
N GLU A 103 -22.10 -11.44 -1.66
CA GLU A 103 -22.00 -11.03 -0.26
C GLU A 103 -21.00 -11.79 0.61
N ARG A 104 -20.22 -12.72 0.04
CA ARG A 104 -19.26 -13.49 0.82
C ARG A 104 -18.16 -12.55 1.34
N PRO A 105 -17.83 -12.65 2.64
CA PRO A 105 -16.76 -11.86 3.21
C PRO A 105 -15.41 -12.39 2.71
N TYR A 106 -14.53 -11.49 2.32
CA TYR A 106 -13.14 -11.79 2.00
C TYR A 106 -12.23 -10.74 2.66
N LEU A 107 -10.94 -11.07 2.79
CA LEU A 107 -9.95 -10.15 3.30
C LEU A 107 -9.27 -9.47 2.11
N LYS A 108 -9.65 -8.23 1.83
CA LYS A 108 -8.99 -7.44 0.80
C LYS A 108 -7.62 -7.01 1.31
N HIS A 109 -6.59 -7.35 0.56
CA HIS A 109 -5.23 -6.93 0.81
C HIS A 109 -4.87 -5.77 -0.11
N THR A 110 -4.24 -4.74 0.45
CA THR A 110 -3.66 -3.63 -0.30
C THR A 110 -2.29 -3.36 0.27
N CYS A 111 -1.27 -3.30 -0.58
CA CYS A 111 0.11 -3.12 -0.17
C CYS A 111 0.67 -1.80 -0.69
N TYR A 112 1.24 -1.01 0.20
CA TYR A 112 1.97 0.21 -0.16
C TYR A 112 3.44 0.06 0.19
N LEU A 113 4.30 0.55 -0.70
CA LEU A 113 5.74 0.64 -0.51
C LEU A 113 6.15 2.11 -0.48
N TYR A 114 6.80 2.50 0.61
CA TYR A 114 7.37 3.83 0.78
C TYR A 114 8.89 3.72 0.76
N LEU A 115 9.52 4.47 -0.14
CA LEU A 115 10.96 4.63 -0.20
C LEU A 115 11.31 6.05 0.21
N THR A 116 11.95 6.18 1.36
CA THR A 116 12.36 7.47 1.92
C THR A 116 13.86 7.63 1.81
N LYS A 117 14.31 8.72 1.20
CA LYS A 117 15.69 9.20 1.30
C LYS A 117 15.77 10.18 2.47
N THR A 118 16.64 9.87 3.43
CA THR A 118 16.92 10.71 4.59
C THR A 118 18.41 11.10 4.61
N THR A 119 18.77 11.94 5.57
CA THR A 119 20.13 12.42 5.81
C THR A 119 20.80 11.65 6.94
N LYS A 120 22.12 11.79 7.04
CA LYS A 120 22.94 11.13 8.08
C LYS A 120 22.63 11.60 9.50
N GLU A 121 22.19 12.84 9.67
CA GLU A 121 22.07 13.52 10.97
C GLU A 121 20.84 13.11 11.79
N ARG A 122 20.44 11.83 11.72
CA ARG A 122 19.32 11.29 12.48
C ARG A 122 19.78 10.39 13.62
#